data_AF-A0A060C345-F1
#
_entry.id   AF-A0A060C345-F1
#
_cell.length_a   1.000
_cell.length_b   1.000
_cell.length_c   1.000
_cell.angle_alpha   90.00
_cell.angle_beta   90.00
_cell.angle_gamma   90.00
#
_symmetry.space_group_name_H-M   'P 1'
#
loop_
_entity.id
_entity.type
_entity.pdbx_description
1 polymer ?
#
loop_
_entity_poly.entity_id
_entity_poly.type
_entity_poly.pdbx_seq_one_letter_code
_entity_poly.pdbx_strand_id
1 'polypeptide(L)'
;MERVRADDPEQPLDLDLYVTLTYRGEESDALMDQIRADFPRAAILPLANRGRDILPFLRLVNAGFLDGYDAVCKIHTKKSPHREDGDLWRQHLIGGILPGAELPALLDRFAADPTLGFWVADGQHYHGTEWWGTN
;
A
#
# COMPACT_ATOMS: atom_id res chain seq x y z
N MET A 1 1.94 -2.08 -23.43
CA MET A 1 1.22 -2.35 -22.17
C MET A 1 0.25 -1.19 -22.02
N GLU A 2 -1.01 -1.43 -22.34
CA GLU A 2 -2.02 -0.39 -22.55
C GLU A 2 -2.54 0.09 -21.19
N ARG A 3 -2.34 1.38 -20.88
CA ARG A 3 -2.81 2.02 -19.64
C ARG A 3 -4.30 2.33 -19.81
N VAL A 4 -5.14 1.82 -18.92
CA VAL A 4 -6.60 2.02 -18.95
C VAL A 4 -7.05 2.39 -17.53
N ARG A 5 -8.06 3.25 -17.42
CA ARG A 5 -8.49 3.96 -16.21
C ARG A 5 -9.26 3.09 -15.22
N ALA A 6 -9.13 3.37 -13.92
CA ALA A 6 -10.04 2.86 -12.89
C ALA A 6 -11.17 3.89 -12.72
N ASP A 7 -12.37 3.58 -13.23
CA ASP A 7 -13.55 4.44 -13.16
C ASP A 7 -14.24 4.33 -11.77
N ASP A 8 -13.54 4.75 -10.72
CA ASP A 8 -14.13 4.99 -9.39
C ASP A 8 -14.21 6.52 -9.15
N PRO A 9 -15.42 7.10 -9.01
CA PRO A 9 -15.60 8.55 -8.87
C PRO A 9 -14.98 9.16 -7.60
N GLU A 10 -14.55 8.36 -6.63
CA GLU A 10 -13.82 8.83 -5.43
C GLU A 10 -12.29 8.66 -5.53
N GLN A 11 -11.76 8.07 -6.61
CA GLN A 11 -10.31 7.90 -6.79
C GLN A 11 -9.78 8.92 -7.82
N PRO A 12 -9.09 9.99 -7.37
CA PRO A 12 -8.67 11.07 -8.24
C PRO A 12 -7.50 10.71 -9.18
N LEU A 13 -7.01 9.47 -9.16
CA LEU A 13 -5.78 9.04 -9.84
C LEU A 13 -5.97 7.73 -10.59
N ASP A 14 -5.32 7.61 -11.75
CA ASP A 14 -5.14 6.33 -12.44
C ASP A 14 -4.02 5.55 -11.75
N LEU A 15 -4.36 4.39 -11.18
CA LEU A 15 -3.43 3.56 -10.43
C LEU A 15 -3.56 2.09 -10.81
N ASP A 16 -2.46 1.38 -10.67
CA ASP A 16 -2.43 -0.07 -10.72
C ASP A 16 -2.33 -0.63 -9.29
N LEU A 17 -3.21 -1.57 -8.96
CA LEU A 17 -3.29 -2.15 -7.63
C LEU A 17 -2.54 -3.48 -7.57
N TYR A 18 -1.49 -3.54 -6.74
CA TYR A 18 -0.79 -4.77 -6.39
C TYR A 18 -1.16 -5.21 -4.98
N VAL A 19 -1.74 -6.41 -4.85
CA VAL A 19 -2.13 -6.97 -3.55
C VAL A 19 -1.28 -8.19 -3.26
N THR A 20 -0.43 -8.10 -2.24
CA THR A 20 0.26 -9.28 -1.69
C THR A 20 -0.51 -9.82 -0.50
N LEU A 21 -0.72 -11.13 -0.44
CA LEU A 21 -1.36 -11.79 0.71
C LEU A 21 -0.62 -13.06 1.11
N THR A 22 -0.81 -13.48 2.36
CA THR A 22 -0.30 -14.77 2.83
C THR A 22 -1.26 -15.86 2.40
N TYR A 23 -0.80 -16.82 1.59
CA TYR A 23 -1.64 -17.93 1.16
C TYR A 23 -1.88 -18.94 2.29
N ARG A 24 -3.15 -19.26 2.55
CA ARG A 24 -3.62 -20.15 3.62
C ARG A 24 -4.68 -21.16 3.15
N GLY A 25 -4.78 -21.42 1.85
CA GLY A 25 -5.79 -22.31 1.27
C GLY A 25 -7.11 -21.57 0.97
N GLU A 26 -8.25 -22.24 1.17
CA GLU A 26 -9.58 -21.79 0.71
C GLU A 26 -9.96 -20.37 1.18
N GLU A 27 -9.55 -19.97 2.39
CA GLU A 27 -9.77 -18.60 2.89
C GLU A 27 -9.08 -17.54 2.00
N SER A 28 -7.86 -17.83 1.54
CA SER A 28 -7.14 -16.95 0.62
C SER A 28 -7.77 -16.94 -0.75
N ASP A 29 -8.26 -18.09 -1.23
CA ASP A 29 -8.94 -18.16 -2.53
C ASP A 29 -10.22 -17.31 -2.53
N ALA A 30 -11.04 -17.43 -1.48
CA ALA A 30 -12.25 -16.63 -1.31
C ALA A 30 -11.95 -15.12 -1.22
N LEU A 31 -10.90 -14.73 -0.49
CA LEU A 31 -10.46 -13.33 -0.42
C LEU A 31 -9.96 -12.82 -1.78
N MET A 32 -9.22 -13.65 -2.52
CA MET A 32 -8.75 -13.29 -3.87
C MET A 32 -9.93 -13.05 -4.82
N ASP A 33 -10.98 -13.85 -4.72
CA ASP A 33 -12.17 -13.68 -5.56
C ASP A 33 -12.95 -12.41 -5.20
N GLN A 34 -13.05 -12.07 -3.91
CA GLN A 34 -13.61 -10.78 -3.47
C GLN A 34 -12.80 -9.60 -4.03
N ILE A 35 -11.48 -9.64 -3.90
CA ILE A 35 -10.61 -8.57 -4.43
C ILE A 35 -10.76 -8.45 -5.95
N ARG A 36 -10.88 -9.56 -6.69
CA ARG A 36 -11.09 -9.50 -8.15
C ARG A 36 -12.47 -8.95 -8.53
N ALA A 37 -13.49 -9.21 -7.71
CA ALA A 37 -14.82 -8.66 -7.94
C ALA A 37 -14.82 -7.13 -7.77
N ASP A 38 -14.17 -6.64 -6.72
CA ASP A 38 -14.10 -5.20 -6.39
C ASP A 38 -13.07 -4.46 -7.27
N PHE A 39 -11.95 -5.12 -7.58
CA PHE A 39 -10.83 -4.58 -8.35
C PHE A 39 -10.41 -5.55 -9.46
N PRO A 40 -11.16 -5.61 -10.58
CA PRO A 40 -10.91 -6.58 -11.67
C PRO A 40 -9.52 -6.53 -12.30
N ARG A 41 -8.81 -5.40 -12.14
CA ARG A 41 -7.47 -5.18 -12.70
C ARG A 41 -6.35 -5.33 -11.66
N ALA A 42 -6.68 -5.69 -10.42
CA ALA A 42 -5.69 -5.89 -9.38
C ALA A 42 -4.78 -7.09 -9.69
N ALA A 43 -3.48 -6.89 -9.58
CA ALA A 43 -2.51 -7.97 -9.59
C ALA A 43 -2.41 -8.56 -8.17
N ILE A 44 -2.92 -9.79 -7.99
CA ILE A 44 -2.93 -10.44 -6.68
C ILE A 44 -1.83 -11.50 -6.61
N LEU A 45 -0.93 -11.36 -5.63
CA LEU A 45 0.24 -12.21 -5.43
C LEU A 45 0.14 -12.97 -4.09
N PRO A 46 -0.33 -14.23 -4.10
CA PRO A 46 -0.25 -15.09 -2.93
C PRO A 46 1.22 -15.48 -2.65
N LEU A 47 1.67 -15.26 -1.42
CA LEU A 47 3.04 -15.48 -0.99
C LEU A 47 3.11 -16.28 0.30
N ALA A 48 4.27 -16.89 0.57
CA ALA A 48 4.54 -17.54 1.84
C ALA A 48 4.62 -16.51 2.99
N ASN A 49 4.19 -16.91 4.20
CA ASN A 49 4.30 -16.10 5.41
C ASN A 49 5.75 -15.97 5.88
N ARG A 50 6.55 -15.13 5.19
CA ARG A 50 7.98 -14.93 5.47
C ARG A 50 8.36 -13.46 5.37
N GLY A 51 9.34 -13.06 6.19
CA GLY A 51 9.94 -11.73 6.11
C GLY A 51 8.99 -10.58 6.48
N ARG A 52 8.04 -10.85 7.37
CA ARG A 52 7.13 -9.88 7.99
C ARG A 52 6.40 -9.03 6.94
N ASP A 53 6.32 -7.72 7.17
CA ASP A 53 5.58 -6.73 6.40
C ASP A 53 6.40 -6.07 5.27
N ILE A 54 7.66 -6.48 5.08
CA ILE A 54 8.58 -5.88 4.10
C ILE A 54 8.96 -6.84 2.97
N LEU A 55 9.13 -8.14 3.23
CA LEU A 55 9.60 -9.07 2.19
C LEU A 55 8.67 -9.15 0.97
N PRO A 56 7.33 -9.20 1.11
CA PRO A 56 6.43 -9.15 -0.05
C PRO A 56 6.67 -7.94 -0.95
N PHE A 57 6.90 -6.77 -0.36
CA PHE A 57 7.19 -5.54 -1.10
C PHE A 57 8.54 -5.63 -1.83
N LEU A 58 9.59 -6.10 -1.17
CA LEU A 58 10.90 -6.30 -1.80
C LEU A 58 10.85 -7.30 -2.96
N ARG A 59 9.95 -8.30 -2.90
CA ARG A 59 9.75 -9.26 -4.00
C ARG A 59 9.15 -8.58 -5.24
N LEU A 60 8.24 -7.63 -5.07
CA LEU A 60 7.70 -6.83 -6.17
C LEU A 60 8.79 -5.94 -6.79
N VAL A 61 9.53 -5.21 -5.95
CA VAL A 61 10.66 -4.36 -6.40
C VAL A 61 11.67 -5.19 -7.19
N ASN A 62 12.16 -6.29 -6.63
CA ASN A 62 13.21 -7.10 -7.26
C ASN A 62 12.75 -7.86 -8.52
N ALA A 63 11.44 -8.02 -8.70
CA ALA A 63 10.88 -8.62 -9.91
C ALA A 63 10.52 -7.57 -10.98
N GLY A 64 10.84 -6.28 -10.74
CA GLY A 64 10.63 -5.19 -11.70
C GLY A 64 9.18 -4.76 -11.86
N PHE A 65 8.28 -5.22 -10.97
CA PHE A 65 6.85 -4.85 -11.04
C PHE A 65 6.63 -3.35 -10.85
N LEU A 66 7.58 -2.66 -10.20
CA LEU A 66 7.44 -1.27 -9.80
C LEU A 66 8.32 -0.31 -10.63
N ASP A 67 9.11 -0.80 -11.58
CA ASP A 67 10.12 -0.02 -12.30
C ASP A 67 9.52 1.09 -13.19
N GLY A 68 8.24 0.96 -13.57
CA GLY A 68 7.54 1.88 -14.47
C GLY A 68 6.73 2.97 -13.78
N TYR A 69 6.80 3.08 -12.45
CA TYR A 69 6.04 4.06 -11.66
C TYR A 69 6.94 5.17 -11.12
N ASP A 70 6.48 6.41 -11.22
CA ASP A 70 7.18 7.57 -10.66
C ASP A 70 7.06 7.61 -9.12
N ALA A 71 5.99 7.02 -8.57
CA ALA A 71 5.76 6.90 -7.15
C ALA A 71 5.02 5.60 -6.82
N VAL A 72 5.29 5.03 -5.64
CA VAL A 72 4.62 3.83 -5.13
C VAL A 72 4.05 4.12 -3.75
N CYS A 73 2.75 3.92 -3.59
CA CYS A 73 2.08 3.98 -2.30
C CYS A 73 2.00 2.57 -1.69
N LYS A 74 2.69 2.34 -0.58
CA LYS A 74 2.66 1.07 0.16
C LYS A 74 1.78 1.20 1.39
N ILE A 75 0.65 0.50 1.41
CA ILE A 75 -0.23 0.38 2.58
C ILE A 75 -0.14 -1.03 3.13
N HIS A 76 0.10 -1.16 4.44
CA HIS A 76 0.06 -2.44 5.15
C HIS A 76 -1.19 -2.51 6.02
N THR A 77 -2.05 -3.49 5.78
CA THR A 77 -3.41 -3.55 6.34
C THR A 77 -3.55 -4.51 7.54
N LYS A 78 -2.47 -4.87 8.23
CA LYS A 78 -2.59 -5.76 9.40
C LYS A 78 -3.44 -5.09 10.48
N LYS A 79 -4.65 -5.62 10.67
CA LYS A 79 -5.51 -5.28 11.79
C LYS A 79 -4.81 -5.76 13.06
N SER A 80 -4.43 -4.85 13.95
CA SER A 80 -3.90 -5.17 15.28
C SER A 80 -5.09 -5.44 16.21
N PRO A 81 -5.49 -6.71 16.47
CA PRO A 81 -6.72 -7.01 17.20
C PRO A 81 -6.62 -6.65 18.69
N HIS A 82 -5.41 -6.35 19.16
CA HIS A 82 -5.07 -6.10 20.55
C HIS A 82 -5.03 -4.61 20.91
N ARG A 83 -5.38 -3.71 19.99
CA ARG A 83 -5.36 -2.25 20.21
C ARG A 83 -6.77 -1.68 20.11
N GLU A 84 -7.26 -1.08 21.20
CA GLU A 84 -8.54 -0.39 21.25
C GLU A 84 -8.57 0.85 20.32
N ASP A 85 -7.41 1.44 20.03
CA ASP A 85 -7.22 2.61 19.15
C ASP A 85 -6.85 2.26 17.69
N GLY A 86 -6.85 0.97 17.33
CA GLY A 86 -6.31 0.49 16.05
C GLY A 86 -7.02 1.05 14.81
N ASP A 87 -8.31 1.37 14.90
CA ASP A 87 -9.07 1.96 13.80
C ASP A 87 -8.73 3.44 13.57
N LEU A 88 -8.62 4.23 14.66
CA LEU A 88 -8.19 5.63 14.58
C LEU A 88 -6.76 5.73 14.06
N TRP A 89 -5.87 4.85 14.54
CA TRP A 89 -4.50 4.77 14.05
C TRP A 89 -4.44 4.45 12.55
N ARG A 90 -5.23 3.47 12.08
CA ARG A 90 -5.32 3.15 10.65
C ARG A 90 -5.81 4.34 9.83
N GLN A 91 -6.84 5.04 10.30
CA GLN A 91 -7.37 6.23 9.62
C GLN A 91 -6.31 7.34 9.53
N HIS A 92 -5.55 7.58 10.60
CA HIS A 92 -4.44 8.52 10.60
C HIS A 92 -3.37 8.16 9.57
N LEU A 93 -2.94 6.89 9.54
CA LEU A 93 -1.92 6.43 8.59
C LEU A 93 -2.37 6.54 7.14
N ILE A 94 -3.59 6.11 6.82
CA ILE A 94 -4.13 6.16 5.47
C ILE A 94 -4.40 7.61 5.08
N GLY A 95 -5.07 8.39 5.92
CA GLY A 95 -5.43 9.78 5.64
C GLY A 95 -4.23 10.70 5.47
N GLY A 96 -3.12 10.44 6.18
CA GLY A 96 -1.87 11.19 6.01
C GLY A 96 -1.13 10.93 4.70
N ILE A 97 -1.45 9.83 3.99
CA ILE A 97 -0.85 9.48 2.68
C ILE A 97 -1.86 9.67 1.54
N LEU A 98 -3.15 9.44 1.80
CA LEU A 98 -4.25 9.55 0.84
C LEU A 98 -5.30 10.56 1.35
N PRO A 99 -5.01 11.88 1.38
CA PRO A 99 -5.90 12.91 1.92
C PRO A 99 -7.09 13.25 1.01
N GLY A 100 -7.51 12.33 0.15
CA GLY A 100 -8.62 12.53 -0.79
C GLY A 100 -8.33 13.63 -1.81
N ALA A 101 -9.07 14.74 -1.74
CA ALA A 101 -9.04 15.81 -2.74
C ALA A 101 -7.68 16.52 -2.87
N GLU A 102 -6.86 16.53 -1.81
CA GLU A 102 -5.53 17.16 -1.83
C GLU A 102 -4.45 16.27 -2.43
N LEU A 103 -4.73 14.97 -2.61
CA LEU A 103 -3.74 13.98 -3.03
C LEU A 103 -3.03 14.35 -4.35
N PRO A 104 -3.71 14.77 -5.44
CA PRO A 104 -3.02 15.07 -6.70
C PRO A 104 -1.97 16.17 -6.55
N ALA A 105 -2.30 17.27 -5.87
CA ALA A 105 -1.38 18.40 -5.70
C ALA A 105 -0.17 18.05 -4.82
N LEU A 106 -0.39 17.25 -3.77
CA LEU A 106 0.69 16.79 -2.89
C LEU A 106 1.59 15.76 -3.58
N LEU A 107 1.01 14.84 -4.35
CA LEU A 107 1.75 13.85 -5.13
C LEU A 107 2.60 14.53 -6.21
N ASP A 108 2.06 15.49 -6.95
CA ASP A 108 2.79 16.25 -7.96
C ASP A 108 4.00 16.96 -7.36
N ARG A 109 3.83 17.58 -6.18
CA ARG A 109 4.93 18.23 -5.46
C ARG A 109 5.98 17.22 -5.00
N PHE A 110 5.55 16.07 -4.47
CA PHE A 110 6.46 15.01 -4.04
C PHE A 110 7.28 14.46 -5.21
N ALA A 111 6.63 14.15 -6.33
CA ALA A 111 7.27 13.59 -7.52
C ALA A 111 8.19 14.59 -8.24
N ALA A 112 7.89 15.89 -8.17
CA ALA A 112 8.69 16.93 -8.83
C ALA A 112 9.99 17.28 -8.08
N ASP A 113 10.13 16.92 -6.80
CA ASP A 113 11.30 17.24 -5.99
C ASP A 113 12.21 16.01 -5.82
N PRO A 114 13.34 15.92 -6.57
CA PRO A 114 14.23 14.76 -6.52
C PRO A 114 14.99 14.62 -5.20
N THR A 115 14.87 15.58 -4.28
CA THR A 115 15.45 15.49 -2.93
C THR A 115 14.56 14.75 -1.94
N LEU A 116 13.29 14.50 -2.30
CA LEU A 116 12.34 13.74 -1.50
C LEU A 116 12.41 12.25 -1.85
N GLY A 117 12.42 11.39 -0.83
CA GLY A 117 12.46 9.93 -1.01
C GLY A 117 11.28 9.18 -0.38
N PHE A 118 10.71 9.71 0.71
CA PHE A 118 9.60 9.08 1.41
C PHE A 118 8.57 10.13 1.83
N TRP A 119 7.30 9.79 1.64
CA TRP A 119 6.15 10.49 2.20
C TRP A 119 5.46 9.56 3.20
N VAL A 120 5.34 10.03 4.45
CA VAL A 120 4.68 9.32 5.55
C VAL A 120 3.65 10.23 6.21
N ALA A 121 2.69 9.63 6.92
CA ALA A 121 1.74 10.39 7.73
C ALA A 121 2.46 11.15 8.87
N ASP A 122 1.85 12.23 9.34
CA ASP A 122 2.43 13.07 10.40
C ASP A 122 2.76 12.25 11.67
N GLY A 123 3.93 12.52 12.24
CA GLY A 123 4.41 11.82 13.44
C GLY A 123 4.88 10.38 13.21
N GLN A 124 4.93 9.89 11.96
CA GLN A 124 5.37 8.53 11.61
C GLN A 124 6.82 8.46 11.12
N HIS A 125 7.64 9.44 11.48
CA HIS A 125 9.07 9.43 11.24
C HIS A 125 9.80 9.15 12.55
N TYR A 126 10.32 7.93 12.68
CA TYR A 126 11.00 7.47 13.89
C TYR A 126 12.50 7.43 13.67
N HIS A 127 13.26 7.86 14.68
CA HIS A 127 14.72 7.80 14.71
C HIS A 127 15.19 6.80 15.76
N GLY A 128 16.28 6.10 15.47
CA GLY A 128 16.92 5.19 16.41
C GLY A 128 16.42 3.74 16.34
N THR A 129 17.18 2.84 16.95
CA THR A 129 16.94 1.38 16.93
C THR A 129 15.97 0.92 18.02
N GLU A 130 15.61 1.79 18.97
CA GLU A 130 14.65 1.53 20.03
C GLU A 130 13.25 1.19 19.51
N TRP A 131 12.94 1.58 18.27
CA TRP A 131 11.70 1.26 17.58
C TRP A 131 11.75 -0.05 16.77
N TRP A 132 12.89 -0.75 16.77
CA TRP A 132 13.05 -1.99 16.00
C TRP A 132 12.43 -3.17 16.75
N GLY A 133 11.56 -3.93 16.06
CA GLY A 133 11.00 -5.20 16.55
C GLY A 133 9.66 -5.09 17.29
N THR A 134 9.18 -3.88 17.57
CA THR A 134 7.84 -3.61 18.10
C THR A 134 6.80 -3.64 16.98
N ASN A 135 6.30 -4.84 16.63
CA ASN A 135 5.29 -5.07 15.59
C ASN A 135 4.41 -6.29 15.91
#